data_AF-A0A3E5A8H4-F1
#
_entry.id   AF-A0A3E5A8H4-F1
#
_cell.length_a   1.000
_cell.length_b   1.000
_cell.length_c   1.000
_cell.angle_alpha   90.00
_cell.angle_beta   90.00
_cell.angle_gamma   90.00
#
_symmetry.space_group_name_H-M   'P 1'
#
loop_
_entity.id
_entity.type
_entity.pdbx_description
1 polymer ?
#
loop_
_entity_poly.entity_id
_entity_poly.type
_entity_poly.pdbx_seq_one_letter_code
_entity_poly.pdbx_strand_id
1 'polypeptide(L)'
;MEITVRFPNLRFLFEYEDRTFSVLGFDITIYGILMAVSLLIGLGMILLCARWQKLNLNLCLGASISALVGGVIGGRLYYIAFSWSQFSGKSWKILCDIRSGGMSIYGAILGGVLVAALFCRLSRTSFWKMADIVCMGLLSGQIIGVWGNFFNREAFGEYTDSLFAMGLPMDSVQKSAVTKLMKQHLVTFRDMDYIQVHPLFFYESIWCLLLLLILLLYTWRKKFEGEIFLRYLAGYGLGKCVIEWLRTDKLYIPKTKIPVSLLVSAALFLICGIVATVRRILSKKREKVSRRRREERNAAEEKNDGSRLEDIHNFENVQDEFRDILEELDRAGKMVAEENTESNESEDSKSAETAETTETEVSESVEDAEAAEAPASAETVESENKGTEGSAESAEAEPEAGPDDREDV
;
A
#
# COMPACT_ATOMS: atom_id res chain seq x y z
N MET A 1 -24.79 -0.96 35.67
CA MET A 1 -24.74 -2.41 36.00
C MET A 1 -23.38 -2.87 35.53
N GLU A 2 -22.46 -3.08 36.47
CA GLU A 2 -21.04 -3.24 36.16
C GLU A 2 -20.79 -4.37 35.15
N ILE A 3 -20.16 -3.99 34.05
CA ILE A 3 -20.01 -4.83 32.89
C ILE A 3 -18.68 -5.59 33.03
N THR A 4 -18.77 -6.76 33.65
CA THR A 4 -17.61 -7.60 33.97
C THR A 4 -17.33 -8.61 32.86
N VAL A 5 -16.10 -8.65 32.35
CA VAL A 5 -15.57 -9.76 31.53
C VAL A 5 -14.49 -10.48 32.33
N ARG A 6 -14.60 -11.81 32.45
CA ARG A 6 -13.76 -12.63 33.33
C ARG A 6 -12.80 -13.50 32.51
N PHE A 7 -11.58 -13.70 32.97
CA PHE A 7 -10.66 -14.70 32.43
C PHE A 7 -10.33 -15.71 33.54
N PRO A 8 -11.18 -16.73 33.77
CA PRO A 8 -11.14 -17.57 34.97
C PRO A 8 -9.77 -18.24 35.19
N ASN A 9 -9.17 -18.77 34.12
CA ASN A 9 -7.88 -19.47 34.19
C ASN A 9 -6.67 -18.54 34.33
N LEU A 10 -6.81 -17.25 33.97
CA LEU A 10 -5.80 -16.21 34.23
C LEU A 10 -6.03 -15.46 35.56
N ARG A 11 -7.14 -15.76 36.26
CA ARG A 11 -7.61 -15.04 37.47
C ARG A 11 -7.77 -13.52 37.27
N PHE A 12 -7.95 -13.07 36.03
CA PHE A 12 -8.10 -11.67 35.67
C PHE A 12 -9.58 -11.30 35.48
N LEU A 13 -9.94 -10.09 35.89
CA LEU A 13 -11.26 -9.50 35.73
C LEU A 13 -11.09 -8.16 35.02
N PHE A 14 -11.90 -7.92 34.00
CA PHE A 14 -11.93 -6.69 33.24
C PHE A 14 -13.32 -6.06 33.39
N GLU A 15 -13.40 -5.08 34.28
CA GLU A 15 -14.61 -4.35 34.62
C GLU A 15 -14.61 -3.02 33.85
N TYR A 16 -15.68 -2.76 33.09
CA TYR A 16 -15.98 -1.47 32.48
C TYR A 16 -17.48 -1.20 32.66
N GLU A 17 -17.95 0.04 32.58
CA GLU A 17 -19.38 0.32 32.72
C GLU A 17 -20.04 0.50 31.34
N ASP A 18 -19.73 1.58 30.64
CA ASP A 18 -20.37 1.91 29.38
C ASP A 18 -19.67 1.37 28.13
N ARG A 19 -20.49 1.09 27.10
CA ARG A 19 -20.03 0.82 25.72
C ARG A 19 -19.97 2.08 24.85
N THR A 20 -20.50 3.20 25.35
CA THR A 20 -20.82 4.43 24.63
C THR A 20 -20.56 5.66 25.49
N PHE A 21 -19.94 6.69 24.92
CA PHE A 21 -19.76 7.99 25.56
C PHE A 21 -20.51 9.05 24.74
N SER A 22 -21.37 9.83 25.39
CA SER A 22 -22.11 10.92 24.75
C SER A 22 -21.31 12.22 24.83
N VAL A 23 -20.79 12.70 23.69
CA VAL A 23 -20.00 13.94 23.60
C VAL A 23 -20.77 14.96 22.78
N LEU A 24 -21.12 16.11 23.38
CA LEU A 24 -21.87 17.20 22.72
C LEU A 24 -23.18 16.73 22.04
N GLY A 25 -23.88 15.77 22.66
CA GLY A 25 -25.11 15.17 22.11
C GLY A 25 -24.87 14.07 21.06
N PHE A 26 -23.63 13.65 20.82
CA PHE A 26 -23.29 12.54 19.93
C PHE A 26 -22.76 11.33 20.71
N ASP A 27 -23.50 10.21 20.66
CA ASP A 27 -23.02 8.94 21.21
C ASP A 27 -21.90 8.34 20.34
N ILE A 28 -20.78 8.01 20.98
CA ILE A 28 -19.59 7.41 20.36
C ILE A 28 -19.31 6.08 21.05
N THR A 29 -19.32 4.97 20.32
CA THR A 29 -19.01 3.64 20.87
C THR A 29 -17.50 3.44 21.05
N ILE A 30 -17.10 2.62 22.04
CA ILE A 30 -15.71 2.14 22.15
C ILE A 30 -15.26 1.45 20.86
N TYR A 31 -16.16 0.67 20.23
CA TYR A 31 -15.94 0.09 18.90
C TYR A 31 -15.60 1.15 17.85
N GLY A 32 -16.33 2.27 17.81
CA GLY A 32 -16.08 3.38 16.89
C GLY A 32 -14.72 4.05 17.11
N ILE A 33 -14.31 4.22 18.38
CA ILE A 33 -12.99 4.75 18.74
C ILE A 33 -11.89 3.78 18.27
N LEU A 34 -12.02 2.48 18.54
CA LEU A 34 -11.07 1.46 18.09
C LEU A 34 -10.99 1.38 16.56
N MET A 35 -12.11 1.53 15.85
CA MET A 35 -12.11 1.61 14.40
C MET A 35 -11.37 2.86 13.89
N ALA A 36 -11.55 4.02 14.50
CA ALA A 36 -10.83 5.25 14.14
C ALA A 36 -9.31 5.11 14.41
N VAL A 37 -8.92 4.56 15.57
CA VAL A 37 -7.52 4.26 15.89
C VAL A 37 -6.93 3.24 14.92
N SER A 38 -7.67 2.20 14.55
CA SER A 38 -7.24 1.20 13.57
C SER A 38 -7.01 1.78 12.18
N LEU A 39 -7.84 2.75 11.76
CA LEU A 39 -7.70 3.47 10.50
C LEU A 39 -6.43 4.32 10.50
N LEU A 40 -6.18 5.07 11.57
CA LEU A 40 -5.00 5.92 11.73
C LEU A 40 -3.70 5.09 11.73
N ILE A 41 -3.68 3.95 12.44
CA ILE A 41 -2.52 3.06 12.50
C ILE A 41 -2.31 2.33 11.17
N GLY A 42 -3.39 1.92 10.49
CA GLY A 42 -3.32 1.40 9.12
C GLY A 42 -2.75 2.41 8.12
N LEU A 43 -3.18 3.67 8.20
CA LEU A 43 -2.66 4.76 7.37
C LEU A 43 -1.20 5.09 7.69
N GLY A 44 -0.83 5.14 8.98
CA GLY A 44 0.56 5.31 9.43
C GLY A 44 1.49 4.21 8.91
N MET A 45 1.04 2.96 8.90
CA MET A 45 1.80 1.83 8.35
C MET A 45 1.90 1.86 6.82
N ILE A 46 0.89 2.37 6.12
CA ILE A 46 0.97 2.68 4.67
C ILE A 46 2.01 3.76 4.40
N LEU A 47 2.02 4.85 5.18
CA LEU A 47 2.98 5.94 5.07
C LEU A 47 4.43 5.47 5.30
N LEU A 48 4.64 4.62 6.32
CA LEU A 48 5.94 4.05 6.64
C LEU A 48 6.44 3.11 5.53
N CYS A 49 5.58 2.21 5.05
CA CYS A 49 5.90 1.30 3.94
C CYS A 49 6.15 2.04 2.62
N ALA A 50 5.40 3.11 2.35
CA ALA A 50 5.60 3.96 1.17
C ALA A 50 6.94 4.71 1.22
N ARG A 51 7.32 5.25 2.40
CA ARG A 51 8.63 5.87 2.62
C ARG A 51 9.78 4.88 2.41
N TRP A 52 9.74 3.69 3.00
CA TRP A 52 10.75 2.65 2.80
C TRP A 52 10.89 2.21 1.34
N GLN A 53 9.79 2.17 0.58
CA GLN A 53 9.80 1.80 -0.84
C GLN A 53 10.00 2.99 -1.80
N LYS A 54 10.24 4.20 -1.28
CA LYS A 54 10.40 5.46 -2.04
C LYS A 54 9.25 5.75 -3.02
N LEU A 55 8.00 5.48 -2.63
CA LEU A 55 6.81 5.92 -3.38
C LEU A 55 6.42 7.37 -3.02
N ASN A 56 5.71 8.02 -3.94
CA ASN A 56 5.05 9.29 -3.66
C ASN A 56 4.00 9.12 -2.54
N LEU A 57 4.15 9.89 -1.47
CA LEU A 57 3.37 9.74 -0.24
C LEU A 57 1.92 10.23 -0.41
N ASN A 58 1.74 11.35 -1.11
CA ASN A 58 0.43 11.95 -1.40
C ASN A 58 -0.43 11.02 -2.27
N LEU A 59 0.21 10.29 -3.18
CA LEU A 59 -0.44 9.27 -4.00
C LEU A 59 -0.95 8.08 -3.17
N CYS A 60 -0.17 7.62 -2.19
CA CYS A 60 -0.57 6.54 -1.30
C CYS A 60 -1.71 6.98 -0.36
N LEU A 61 -1.65 8.22 0.13
CA LEU A 61 -2.75 8.86 0.88
C LEU A 61 -4.02 8.97 0.03
N GLY A 62 -3.93 9.55 -1.17
CA GLY A 62 -5.08 9.72 -2.07
C GLY A 62 -5.75 8.40 -2.44
N ALA A 63 -4.97 7.35 -2.72
CA ALA A 63 -5.48 6.01 -2.95
C ALA A 63 -6.18 5.44 -1.69
N SER A 64 -5.63 5.64 -0.50
CA SER A 64 -6.18 5.12 0.76
C SER A 64 -7.46 5.86 1.19
N ILE A 65 -7.49 7.19 1.05
CA ILE A 65 -8.64 8.03 1.41
C ILE A 65 -9.79 7.83 0.41
N SER A 66 -9.49 7.75 -0.89
CA SER A 66 -10.51 7.43 -1.90
C SER A 66 -11.06 6.01 -1.74
N ALA A 67 -10.23 5.02 -1.37
CA ALA A 67 -10.68 3.69 -1.00
C ALA A 67 -11.61 3.70 0.23
N LEU A 68 -11.31 4.51 1.26
CA LEU A 68 -12.16 4.65 2.45
C LEU A 68 -13.54 5.22 2.08
N VAL A 69 -13.58 6.32 1.33
CA VAL A 69 -14.83 6.96 0.88
C VAL A 69 -15.64 6.00 -0.01
N GLY A 70 -14.98 5.34 -0.98
CA GLY A 70 -15.60 4.30 -1.80
C GLY A 70 -16.13 3.11 -1.00
N GLY A 71 -15.47 2.78 0.12
CA GLY A 71 -15.92 1.74 1.04
C GLY A 71 -17.15 2.12 1.85
N VAL A 72 -17.23 3.34 2.39
CA VAL A 72 -18.43 3.81 3.10
C VAL A 72 -19.64 3.85 2.15
N ILE A 73 -19.46 4.40 0.95
CA ILE A 73 -20.51 4.47 -0.08
C ILE A 73 -20.93 3.06 -0.53
N GLY A 74 -19.98 2.20 -0.90
CA GLY A 74 -20.25 0.83 -1.35
C GLY A 74 -20.90 -0.03 -0.27
N GLY A 75 -20.48 0.13 0.99
CA GLY A 75 -21.05 -0.56 2.13
C GLY A 75 -22.52 -0.21 2.37
N ARG A 76 -22.90 1.06 2.20
CA ARG A 76 -24.29 1.51 2.30
C ARG A 76 -25.12 1.09 1.10
N LEU A 77 -24.63 1.29 -0.13
CA LEU A 77 -25.35 0.90 -1.36
C LEU A 77 -25.64 -0.61 -1.41
N TYR A 78 -24.68 -1.45 -1.05
CA TYR A 78 -24.87 -2.90 -1.00
C TYR A 78 -25.91 -3.31 0.07
N TYR A 79 -25.91 -2.65 1.24
CA TYR A 79 -26.91 -2.90 2.28
C TYR A 79 -28.33 -2.55 1.79
N ILE A 80 -28.50 -1.39 1.15
CA ILE A 80 -29.78 -0.97 0.55
C ILE A 80 -30.23 -1.97 -0.53
N ALA A 81 -29.32 -2.45 -1.39
CA ALA A 81 -29.65 -3.38 -2.46
C ALA A 81 -30.14 -4.75 -1.93
N PHE A 82 -29.52 -5.28 -0.87
CA PHE A 82 -29.96 -6.54 -0.26
C PHE A 82 -31.20 -6.40 0.63
N SER A 83 -31.39 -5.24 1.27
CA SER A 83 -32.56 -4.93 2.09
C SER A 83 -33.65 -4.13 1.34
N TRP A 84 -33.71 -4.23 0.01
CA TRP A 84 -34.51 -3.33 -0.85
C TRP A 84 -35.99 -3.20 -0.44
N SER A 85 -36.61 -4.30 0.02
CA SER A 85 -38.00 -4.30 0.53
C SER A 85 -38.21 -3.40 1.75
N GLN A 86 -37.16 -3.11 2.53
CA GLN A 86 -37.20 -2.18 3.66
C GLN A 86 -36.97 -0.72 3.26
N PHE A 87 -36.56 -0.45 2.02
CA PHE A 87 -36.17 0.88 1.52
C PHE A 87 -37.05 1.40 0.37
N SER A 88 -37.78 0.52 -0.33
CA SER A 88 -38.75 0.92 -1.34
C SER A 88 -39.74 1.97 -0.80
N GLY A 89 -39.90 3.08 -1.53
CA GLY A 89 -40.76 4.20 -1.14
C GLY A 89 -40.22 5.17 -0.07
N LYS A 90 -39.01 4.96 0.47
CA LYS A 90 -38.42 5.86 1.49
C LYS A 90 -37.63 7.03 0.88
N SER A 91 -37.60 8.15 1.61
CA SER A 91 -36.88 9.36 1.21
C SER A 91 -35.36 9.18 1.17
N TRP A 92 -34.69 9.92 0.27
CA TRP A 92 -33.24 9.92 0.09
C TRP A 92 -32.44 10.17 1.38
N LYS A 93 -32.98 10.98 2.31
CA LYS A 93 -32.35 11.21 3.62
C LYS A 93 -32.16 9.90 4.41
N ILE A 94 -33.11 8.97 4.35
CA ILE A 94 -33.05 7.67 5.04
C ILE A 94 -32.11 6.71 4.30
N LEU A 95 -32.07 6.78 2.97
CA LEU A 95 -31.12 6.02 2.16
C LEU A 95 -29.67 6.43 2.48
N CYS A 96 -29.37 7.71 2.64
CA CYS A 96 -28.04 8.22 3.00
C CYS A 96 -27.70 8.19 4.50
N ASP A 97 -28.64 7.85 5.39
CA ASP A 97 -28.38 7.82 6.83
C ASP A 97 -27.48 6.65 7.26
N ILE A 98 -26.19 6.95 7.43
CA ILE A 98 -25.18 6.01 7.94
C ILE A 98 -25.19 5.94 9.49
N ARG A 99 -25.79 6.93 10.18
CA ARG A 99 -25.76 7.07 11.65
C ARG A 99 -26.67 6.04 12.34
N SER A 100 -27.80 5.67 11.73
CA SER A 100 -28.65 4.56 12.19
C SER A 100 -28.09 3.15 11.91
N GLY A 101 -26.84 3.05 11.45
CA GLY A 101 -26.21 1.78 11.09
C GLY A 101 -26.63 1.28 9.71
N GLY A 102 -26.59 -0.03 9.48
CA GLY A 102 -26.92 -0.62 8.17
C GLY A 102 -25.84 -0.40 7.11
N MET A 103 -24.69 -1.08 7.28
CA MET A 103 -23.60 -1.14 6.29
C MET A 103 -23.18 -2.60 6.06
N SER A 104 -22.92 -2.97 4.80
CA SER A 104 -22.39 -4.29 4.44
C SER A 104 -20.87 -4.25 4.30
N ILE A 105 -20.15 -5.09 5.05
CA ILE A 105 -18.70 -5.24 4.91
C ILE A 105 -18.28 -5.71 3.51
N TYR A 106 -19.07 -6.57 2.86
CA TYR A 106 -18.84 -7.01 1.48
C TYR A 106 -18.97 -5.85 0.48
N GLY A 107 -19.97 -4.98 0.69
CA GLY A 107 -20.12 -3.74 -0.08
C GLY A 107 -18.97 -2.77 0.12
N ALA A 108 -18.47 -2.66 1.35
CA ALA A 108 -17.36 -1.76 1.67
C ALA A 108 -16.02 -2.22 1.07
N ILE A 109 -15.74 -3.52 1.11
CA ILE A 109 -14.57 -4.10 0.43
C ILE A 109 -14.68 -3.89 -1.09
N LEU A 110 -15.83 -4.17 -1.68
CA LEU A 110 -16.04 -4.05 -3.14
C LEU A 110 -15.94 -2.59 -3.61
N GLY A 111 -16.63 -1.66 -2.94
CA GLY A 111 -16.62 -0.23 -3.28
C GLY A 111 -15.24 0.40 -3.07
N GLY A 112 -14.56 0.07 -1.97
CA GLY A 112 -13.21 0.56 -1.70
C GLY A 112 -12.19 0.07 -2.71
N VAL A 113 -12.23 -1.21 -3.09
CA VAL A 113 -11.36 -1.76 -4.16
C VAL A 113 -11.67 -1.13 -5.52
N LEU A 114 -12.93 -0.93 -5.87
CA LEU A 114 -13.34 -0.33 -7.13
C LEU A 114 -12.86 1.13 -7.26
N VAL A 115 -13.05 1.94 -6.21
CA VAL A 115 -12.59 3.34 -6.20
C VAL A 115 -11.06 3.42 -6.13
N ALA A 116 -10.39 2.54 -5.37
CA ALA A 116 -8.92 2.46 -5.37
C ALA A 116 -8.35 2.12 -6.76
N ALA A 117 -8.98 1.18 -7.49
CA ALA A 117 -8.59 0.81 -8.84
C ALA A 117 -8.84 1.95 -9.85
N LEU A 118 -9.95 2.67 -9.72
CA LEU A 118 -10.24 3.85 -10.52
C LEU A 118 -9.22 4.97 -10.25
N PHE A 119 -8.93 5.27 -8.98
CA PHE A 119 -7.91 6.24 -8.59
C PHE A 119 -6.54 5.88 -9.18
N CYS A 120 -6.09 4.63 -9.02
CA CYS A 120 -4.82 4.16 -9.59
C CYS A 120 -4.78 4.29 -11.13
N ARG A 121 -5.91 4.06 -11.82
CA ARG A 121 -6.01 4.22 -13.27
C ARG A 121 -5.93 5.69 -13.69
N LEU A 122 -6.61 6.59 -13.00
CA LEU A 122 -6.55 8.04 -13.23
C LEU A 122 -5.14 8.58 -12.96
N SER A 123 -4.51 8.14 -11.86
CA SER A 123 -3.16 8.52 -11.45
C SER A 123 -2.04 7.73 -12.15
N ARG A 124 -2.35 7.03 -13.26
CA ARG A 124 -1.42 6.23 -14.09
C ARG A 124 -0.48 5.29 -13.30
N THR A 125 -0.95 4.75 -12.19
CA THR A 125 -0.13 3.98 -11.22
C THR A 125 -0.56 2.52 -11.18
N SER A 126 0.41 1.61 -10.99
CA SER A 126 0.14 0.19 -10.81
C SER A 126 -0.67 -0.06 -9.53
N PHE A 127 -1.95 -0.45 -9.72
CA PHE A 127 -2.83 -0.90 -8.63
C PHE A 127 -2.19 -2.01 -7.79
N TRP A 128 -1.48 -2.94 -8.42
CA TRP A 128 -0.82 -4.05 -7.72
C TRP A 128 0.33 -3.59 -6.82
N LYS A 129 1.09 -2.57 -7.25
CA LYS A 129 2.14 -1.93 -6.44
C LYS A 129 1.54 -1.18 -5.23
N MET A 130 0.40 -0.52 -5.42
CA MET A 130 -0.34 0.14 -4.34
C MET A 130 -0.92 -0.88 -3.35
N ALA A 131 -1.54 -1.96 -3.86
CA ALA A 131 -2.13 -3.02 -3.06
C ALA A 131 -1.09 -3.76 -2.17
N ASP A 132 0.13 -3.96 -2.67
CA ASP A 132 1.28 -4.48 -1.91
C ASP A 132 1.67 -3.63 -0.68
N ILE A 133 1.29 -2.35 -0.65
CA ILE A 133 1.54 -1.42 0.46
C ILE A 133 0.28 -1.27 1.32
N VAL A 134 -0.88 -1.11 0.69
CA VAL A 134 -2.18 -0.97 1.38
C VAL A 134 -2.50 -2.18 2.25
N CYS A 135 -2.16 -3.42 1.83
CA CYS A 135 -2.38 -4.61 2.68
C CYS A 135 -1.62 -4.59 4.00
N MET A 136 -0.45 -3.95 4.08
CA MET A 136 0.30 -3.79 5.34
C MET A 136 -0.48 -2.88 6.31
N GLY A 137 -1.12 -1.83 5.78
CA GLY A 137 -2.04 -0.98 6.55
C GLY A 137 -3.32 -1.72 6.96
N LEU A 138 -3.94 -2.49 6.06
CA LEU A 138 -5.15 -3.26 6.36
C LEU A 138 -4.92 -4.27 7.50
N LEU A 139 -3.79 -5.00 7.47
CA LEU A 139 -3.40 -5.89 8.57
C LEU A 139 -3.17 -5.12 9.88
N SER A 140 -2.46 -3.99 9.81
CA SER A 140 -2.17 -3.16 10.98
C SER A 140 -3.44 -2.60 11.63
N GLY A 141 -4.45 -2.27 10.82
CA GLY A 141 -5.79 -1.93 11.30
C GLY A 141 -6.53 -3.14 11.88
N GLN A 142 -6.53 -4.29 11.20
CA GLN A 142 -7.21 -5.51 11.67
C GLN A 142 -6.76 -5.95 13.06
N ILE A 143 -5.46 -5.86 13.38
CA ILE A 143 -4.90 -6.20 14.71
C ILE A 143 -5.57 -5.42 15.85
N ILE A 144 -6.13 -4.23 15.57
CA ILE A 144 -6.71 -3.33 16.58
C ILE A 144 -8.23 -3.25 16.45
N GLY A 145 -8.78 -3.09 15.24
CA GLY A 145 -10.22 -2.98 15.01
C GLY A 145 -10.99 -4.22 15.49
N VAL A 146 -10.38 -5.40 15.44
CA VAL A 146 -10.97 -6.65 15.93
C VAL A 146 -11.17 -6.66 17.46
N TRP A 147 -10.44 -5.84 18.24
CA TRP A 147 -10.74 -5.66 19.67
C TRP A 147 -12.08 -4.99 19.91
N GLY A 148 -12.69 -4.32 18.91
CA GLY A 148 -14.08 -3.86 19.00
C GLY A 148 -15.05 -4.99 19.38
N ASN A 149 -14.83 -6.20 18.85
CA ASN A 149 -15.64 -7.39 19.13
C ASN A 149 -15.62 -7.77 20.62
N PHE A 150 -14.51 -7.53 21.33
CA PHE A 150 -14.40 -7.77 22.77
C PHE A 150 -15.30 -6.81 23.57
N PHE A 151 -15.22 -5.50 23.29
CA PHE A 151 -16.04 -4.49 23.97
C PHE A 151 -17.54 -4.58 23.62
N ASN A 152 -17.87 -5.07 22.43
CA ASN A 152 -19.26 -5.37 22.02
C ASN A 152 -19.76 -6.76 22.48
N ARG A 153 -18.86 -7.68 22.84
CA ARG A 153 -19.14 -9.10 23.16
C ARG A 153 -19.85 -9.84 22.02
N GLU A 154 -19.29 -9.72 20.83
CA GLU A 154 -19.74 -10.38 19.60
C GLU A 154 -18.60 -11.18 18.94
N ALA A 155 -18.92 -11.96 17.91
CA ALA A 155 -17.96 -12.78 17.14
C ALA A 155 -17.05 -13.68 17.99
N PHE A 156 -17.53 -14.18 19.14
CA PHE A 156 -16.83 -15.12 19.99
C PHE A 156 -16.96 -16.58 19.49
N GLY A 157 -16.13 -17.46 20.04
CA GLY A 157 -16.09 -18.87 19.66
C GLY A 157 -16.92 -19.77 20.56
N GLU A 158 -16.92 -21.06 20.23
CA GLU A 158 -17.54 -22.11 21.04
C GLU A 158 -16.92 -22.16 22.46
N TYR A 159 -17.60 -22.87 23.36
CA TYR A 159 -17.16 -23.13 24.72
C TYR A 159 -15.70 -23.65 24.81
N THR A 160 -14.96 -23.21 25.84
CA THR A 160 -13.59 -23.68 26.11
C THR A 160 -13.20 -23.57 27.58
N ASP A 161 -12.44 -24.56 28.06
CA ASP A 161 -11.69 -24.54 29.33
C ASP A 161 -10.21 -24.17 29.15
N SER A 162 -9.81 -23.67 27.97
CA SER A 162 -8.40 -23.32 27.68
C SER A 162 -7.86 -22.22 28.60
N LEU A 163 -6.53 -22.07 28.69
CA LEU A 163 -5.88 -21.04 29.52
C LEU A 163 -6.39 -19.62 29.24
N PHE A 164 -6.80 -19.34 27.99
CA PHE A 164 -7.34 -18.06 27.54
C PHE A 164 -8.89 -18.02 27.51
N ALA A 165 -9.57 -18.95 28.18
CA ALA A 165 -11.04 -18.95 28.28
C ALA A 165 -11.55 -17.57 28.74
N MET A 166 -12.56 -17.06 28.06
CA MET A 166 -13.18 -15.76 28.34
C MET A 166 -14.62 -16.00 28.83
N GLY A 167 -14.92 -15.55 30.05
CA GLY A 167 -16.24 -15.54 30.66
C GLY A 167 -17.01 -14.27 30.31
N LEU A 168 -18.17 -14.42 29.67
CA LEU A 168 -19.09 -13.33 29.33
C LEU A 168 -20.42 -13.49 30.10
N PRO A 169 -21.00 -12.42 30.68
CA PRO A 169 -22.32 -12.49 31.31
C PRO A 169 -23.42 -12.84 30.31
N MET A 170 -24.27 -13.80 30.64
CA MET A 170 -25.27 -14.42 29.74
C MET A 170 -26.23 -13.39 29.13
N ASP A 171 -26.75 -12.45 29.93
CA ASP A 171 -27.69 -11.42 29.45
C ASP A 171 -27.03 -10.33 28.57
N SER A 172 -25.69 -10.29 28.54
CA SER A 172 -24.93 -9.26 27.83
C SER A 172 -24.47 -9.63 26.42
N VAL A 173 -24.84 -10.84 25.97
CA VAL A 173 -24.50 -11.43 24.66
C VAL A 173 -25.77 -11.78 23.87
N GLN A 174 -25.65 -11.85 22.54
CA GLN A 174 -26.80 -12.16 21.69
C GLN A 174 -27.26 -13.61 21.90
N LYS A 175 -28.53 -13.82 22.29
CA LYS A 175 -29.09 -15.14 22.66
C LYS A 175 -29.00 -16.21 21.55
N SER A 176 -28.82 -15.80 20.29
CA SER A 176 -28.56 -16.65 19.12
C SER A 176 -27.11 -17.17 18.98
N ALA A 177 -26.13 -16.49 19.59
CA ALA A 177 -24.72 -16.93 19.59
C ALA A 177 -24.41 -17.92 20.74
N VAL A 178 -25.31 -18.04 21.72
CA VAL A 178 -25.14 -18.90 22.90
C VAL A 178 -25.61 -20.33 22.61
N THR A 179 -24.65 -21.25 22.52
CA THR A 179 -24.89 -22.65 22.13
C THR A 179 -25.46 -23.49 23.28
N LYS A 180 -25.86 -24.74 22.98
CA LYS A 180 -26.29 -25.69 24.02
C LYS A 180 -25.13 -26.08 24.94
N LEU A 181 -23.90 -26.16 24.41
CA LEU A 181 -22.73 -26.62 25.15
C LEU A 181 -22.29 -25.55 26.17
N MET A 182 -22.30 -24.27 25.78
CA MET A 182 -22.11 -23.14 26.71
C MET A 182 -23.12 -23.17 27.87
N LYS A 183 -24.41 -23.46 27.58
CA LYS A 183 -25.48 -23.52 28.58
C LYS A 183 -25.38 -24.70 29.55
N GLN A 184 -24.63 -25.74 29.21
CA GLN A 184 -24.34 -26.87 30.10
C GLN A 184 -23.19 -26.59 31.07
N HIS A 185 -22.38 -25.56 30.79
CA HIS A 185 -21.19 -25.19 31.55
C HIS A 185 -21.28 -23.72 32.02
N LEU A 186 -22.48 -23.29 32.43
CA LEU A 186 -22.69 -21.99 33.06
C LEU A 186 -21.96 -21.95 34.41
N VAL A 187 -21.33 -20.81 34.69
CA VAL A 187 -20.65 -20.56 35.96
C VAL A 187 -21.22 -19.29 36.57
N THR A 188 -22.04 -19.45 37.60
CA THR A 188 -22.56 -18.33 38.40
C THR A 188 -21.43 -17.68 39.20
N PHE A 189 -21.33 -16.35 39.18
CA PHE A 189 -20.30 -15.58 39.88
C PHE A 189 -20.80 -14.16 40.17
N ARG A 190 -20.72 -13.69 41.43
CA ARG A 190 -21.40 -12.46 41.88
C ARG A 190 -22.89 -12.43 41.43
N ASP A 191 -23.60 -13.53 41.69
CA ASP A 191 -25.04 -13.72 41.40
C ASP A 191 -25.45 -13.54 39.92
N MET A 192 -24.48 -13.54 39.00
CA MET A 192 -24.66 -13.46 37.56
C MET A 192 -24.13 -14.72 36.87
N ASP A 193 -24.85 -15.22 35.86
CA ASP A 193 -24.41 -16.39 35.08
C ASP A 193 -23.46 -16.02 33.94
N TYR A 194 -22.32 -16.72 33.87
CA TYR A 194 -21.31 -16.55 32.82
C TYR A 194 -21.25 -17.77 31.90
N ILE A 195 -21.14 -17.50 30.59
CA ILE A 195 -20.68 -18.48 29.60
C ILE A 195 -19.17 -18.37 29.41
N GLN A 196 -18.45 -19.49 29.36
CA GLN A 196 -17.03 -19.51 28.95
C GLN A 196 -16.94 -19.74 27.43
N VAL A 197 -16.12 -18.95 26.74
CA VAL A 197 -15.99 -18.94 25.26
C VAL A 197 -14.54 -18.73 24.80
N HIS A 198 -14.22 -19.18 23.59
CA HIS A 198 -12.95 -18.84 22.94
C HIS A 198 -12.86 -17.34 22.60
N PRO A 199 -11.78 -16.61 23.01
CA PRO A 199 -11.55 -15.20 22.66
C PRO A 199 -11.03 -15.04 21.23
N LEU A 200 -11.90 -15.24 20.24
CA LEU A 200 -11.50 -15.20 18.82
C LEU A 200 -10.88 -13.88 18.39
N PHE A 201 -11.28 -12.76 19.01
CA PHE A 201 -10.65 -11.46 18.77
C PHE A 201 -9.13 -11.50 19.03
N PHE A 202 -8.69 -12.18 20.09
CA PHE A 202 -7.28 -12.29 20.46
C PHE A 202 -6.52 -13.20 19.50
N TYR A 203 -7.12 -14.33 19.12
CA TYR A 203 -6.54 -15.27 18.15
C TYR A 203 -6.38 -14.61 16.77
N GLU A 204 -7.35 -13.81 16.35
CA GLU A 204 -7.31 -13.06 15.10
C GLU A 204 -6.28 -11.93 15.12
N SER A 205 -6.21 -11.15 16.20
CA SER A 205 -5.18 -10.12 16.38
C SER A 205 -3.77 -10.70 16.34
N ILE A 206 -3.54 -11.85 17.00
CA ILE A 206 -2.26 -12.58 16.94
C ILE A 206 -1.97 -13.08 15.51
N TRP A 207 -2.95 -13.66 14.82
CA TRP A 207 -2.76 -14.13 13.45
C TRP A 207 -2.44 -12.99 12.48
N CYS A 208 -3.15 -11.86 12.57
CA CYS A 208 -2.89 -10.68 11.75
C CYS A 208 -1.51 -10.07 12.06
N LEU A 209 -1.06 -10.07 13.32
CA LEU A 209 0.27 -9.62 13.72
C LEU A 209 1.39 -10.54 13.18
N LEU A 210 1.20 -11.86 13.30
CA LEU A 210 2.13 -12.85 12.75
C LEU A 210 2.22 -12.75 11.22
N LEU A 211 1.08 -12.63 10.54
CA LEU A 211 1.00 -12.46 9.10
C LEU A 211 1.63 -11.14 8.63
N LEU A 212 1.39 -10.03 9.36
CA LEU A 212 2.03 -8.75 9.12
C LEU A 212 3.56 -8.87 9.20
N LEU A 213 4.09 -9.44 10.28
CA LEU A 213 5.53 -9.65 10.46
C LEU A 213 6.14 -10.51 9.35
N ILE A 214 5.48 -11.62 8.99
CA ILE A 214 5.91 -12.50 7.88
C ILE A 214 5.97 -11.72 6.56
N LEU A 215 4.96 -10.90 6.24
CA LEU A 215 4.92 -10.12 5.01
C LEU A 215 5.93 -8.96 5.00
N LEU A 216 6.20 -8.35 6.16
CA LEU A 216 7.18 -7.28 6.33
C LEU A 216 8.59 -7.81 6.05
N LEU A 217 8.96 -8.95 6.66
CA LEU A 217 10.21 -9.67 6.37
C LEU A 217 10.27 -10.20 4.92
N TYR A 218 9.12 -10.61 4.36
CA TYR A 218 9.04 -11.07 2.98
C TYR A 218 9.14 -9.95 1.94
N THR A 219 8.90 -8.69 2.31
CA THR A 219 8.87 -7.54 1.37
C THR A 219 10.17 -7.41 0.59
N TRP A 220 11.32 -7.72 1.20
CA TRP A 220 12.64 -7.72 0.54
C TRP A 220 12.87 -8.89 -0.42
N ARG A 221 11.98 -9.90 -0.46
CA ARG A 221 12.07 -11.10 -1.33
C ARG A 221 10.96 -11.19 -2.38
N LYS A 222 10.20 -10.11 -2.59
CA LYS A 222 9.15 -10.02 -3.62
C LYS A 222 9.72 -10.07 -5.05
N LYS A 223 8.97 -10.67 -5.97
CA LYS A 223 9.40 -10.97 -7.36
C LYS A 223 8.45 -10.48 -8.45
N PHE A 224 7.33 -9.88 -8.08
CA PHE A 224 6.41 -9.15 -8.96
C PHE A 224 5.51 -8.23 -8.12
N GLU A 225 4.90 -7.22 -8.74
CA GLU A 225 3.94 -6.33 -8.07
C GLU A 225 2.62 -7.06 -7.80
N GLY A 226 2.09 -6.92 -6.58
CA GLY A 226 0.92 -7.66 -6.11
C GLY A 226 1.25 -9.01 -5.45
N GLU A 227 2.53 -9.37 -5.30
CA GLU A 227 2.91 -10.61 -4.62
C GLU A 227 2.61 -10.57 -3.12
N ILE A 228 2.81 -9.42 -2.46
CA ILE A 228 2.53 -9.25 -1.03
C ILE A 228 1.01 -9.26 -0.83
N PHE A 229 0.27 -8.53 -1.67
CA PHE A 229 -1.19 -8.48 -1.61
C PHE A 229 -1.85 -9.87 -1.77
N LEU A 230 -1.40 -10.68 -2.75
CA LEU A 230 -1.93 -12.04 -2.93
C LEU A 230 -1.54 -12.96 -1.76
N ARG A 231 -0.38 -12.77 -1.13
CA ARG A 231 0.02 -13.52 0.07
C ARG A 231 -0.75 -13.11 1.32
N TYR A 232 -1.09 -11.83 1.44
CA TYR A 232 -2.02 -11.32 2.45
C TYR A 232 -3.40 -11.95 2.28
N LEU A 233 -4.01 -11.88 1.09
CA LEU A 233 -5.32 -12.51 0.82
C LEU A 233 -5.32 -14.00 1.14
N ALA A 234 -4.23 -14.71 0.79
CA ALA A 234 -4.11 -16.13 1.10
C ALA A 234 -3.96 -16.40 2.61
N GLY A 235 -3.01 -15.73 3.28
CA GLY A 235 -2.74 -15.93 4.71
C GLY A 235 -3.89 -15.49 5.62
N TYR A 236 -4.55 -14.38 5.29
CA TYR A 236 -5.73 -13.90 6.01
C TYR A 236 -6.93 -14.84 5.77
N GLY A 237 -7.11 -15.32 4.53
CA GLY A 237 -8.07 -16.37 4.22
C GLY A 237 -7.86 -17.64 5.04
N LEU A 238 -6.62 -18.11 5.18
CA LEU A 238 -6.28 -19.28 5.99
C LEU A 238 -6.65 -19.09 7.48
N GLY A 239 -6.24 -17.97 8.09
CA GLY A 239 -6.58 -17.67 9.48
C GLY A 239 -8.09 -17.56 9.69
N LYS A 240 -8.79 -16.85 8.79
CA LYS A 240 -10.25 -16.75 8.83
C LYS A 240 -10.95 -18.11 8.69
N CYS A 241 -10.42 -19.07 7.92
CA CYS A 241 -11.00 -20.42 7.90
C CYS A 241 -10.96 -21.09 9.28
N VAL A 242 -9.85 -20.97 10.02
CA VAL A 242 -9.69 -21.56 11.35
C VAL A 242 -10.57 -20.84 12.39
N ILE A 243 -10.60 -19.51 12.36
CA ILE A 243 -11.38 -18.68 13.29
C ILE A 243 -12.89 -18.85 13.05
N GLU A 244 -13.34 -18.85 11.79
CA GLU A 244 -14.76 -19.07 11.42
C GLU A 244 -15.21 -20.52 11.67
N TRP A 245 -14.28 -21.47 11.77
CA TRP A 245 -14.60 -22.83 12.24
C TRP A 245 -14.93 -22.84 13.74
N LEU A 246 -14.18 -22.12 14.57
CA LEU A 246 -14.40 -21.99 16.02
C LEU A 246 -15.57 -21.07 16.42
N ARG A 247 -15.91 -20.08 15.58
CA ARG A 247 -16.97 -19.08 15.79
C ARG A 247 -18.37 -19.71 15.98
N THR A 248 -19.31 -19.04 16.64
CA THR A 248 -20.70 -19.56 16.79
C THR A 248 -21.75 -18.81 15.96
N ASP A 249 -21.61 -17.51 15.78
CA ASP A 249 -22.52 -16.63 15.04
C ASP A 249 -22.31 -16.70 13.50
N LYS A 250 -22.53 -17.87 12.92
CA LYS A 250 -22.26 -18.15 11.51
C LYS A 250 -23.40 -17.69 10.59
N LEU A 251 -23.08 -16.86 9.58
CA LEU A 251 -24.01 -16.50 8.51
C LEU A 251 -24.01 -17.57 7.42
N TYR A 252 -25.06 -18.39 7.37
CA TYR A 252 -25.21 -19.50 6.43
C TYR A 252 -25.71 -19.05 5.05
N ILE A 253 -25.23 -19.69 3.98
CA ILE A 253 -25.80 -19.54 2.62
C ILE A 253 -27.23 -20.10 2.63
N PRO A 254 -28.25 -19.37 2.13
CA PRO A 254 -29.64 -19.83 2.10
C PRO A 254 -29.80 -21.26 1.56
N LYS A 255 -30.62 -22.07 2.26
CA LYS A 255 -30.86 -23.50 2.01
C LYS A 255 -29.66 -24.44 2.27
N THR A 256 -28.54 -23.96 2.83
CA THR A 256 -27.39 -24.82 3.19
C THR A 256 -26.98 -24.66 4.66
N LYS A 257 -26.11 -25.55 5.16
CA LYS A 257 -25.45 -25.44 6.47
C LYS A 257 -24.00 -24.93 6.37
N ILE A 258 -23.63 -24.26 5.27
CA ILE A 258 -22.26 -23.77 5.03
C ILE A 258 -22.20 -22.25 5.29
N PRO A 259 -21.26 -21.75 6.12
CA PRO A 259 -21.05 -20.32 6.32
C PRO A 259 -20.51 -19.64 5.06
N VAL A 260 -21.08 -18.48 4.69
CA VAL A 260 -20.64 -17.66 3.53
C VAL A 260 -19.17 -17.27 3.69
N SER A 261 -18.84 -16.77 4.88
CA SER A 261 -17.51 -16.40 5.38
C SER A 261 -16.46 -17.49 5.15
N LEU A 262 -16.76 -18.73 5.57
CA LEU A 262 -15.85 -19.88 5.45
C LEU A 262 -15.57 -20.25 3.99
N LEU A 263 -16.60 -20.23 3.13
CA LEU A 263 -16.44 -20.50 1.70
C LEU A 263 -15.59 -19.43 1.01
N VAL A 264 -15.83 -18.15 1.32
CA VAL A 264 -15.06 -17.02 0.77
C VAL A 264 -13.61 -17.06 1.24
N SER A 265 -13.35 -17.33 2.54
CA SER A 265 -11.99 -17.40 3.07
C SER A 265 -11.19 -18.59 2.50
N ALA A 266 -11.84 -19.74 2.30
CA ALA A 266 -11.22 -20.91 1.67
C ALA A 266 -10.92 -20.68 0.18
N ALA A 267 -11.84 -20.06 -0.55
CA ALA A 267 -11.62 -19.68 -1.95
C ALA A 267 -10.48 -18.67 -2.10
N LEU A 268 -10.40 -17.65 -1.23
CA LEU A 268 -9.28 -16.70 -1.19
C LEU A 268 -7.94 -17.39 -0.89
N PHE A 269 -7.89 -18.29 0.09
CA PHE A 269 -6.69 -19.06 0.41
C PHE A 269 -6.17 -19.85 -0.80
N LEU A 270 -7.03 -20.67 -1.42
CA LEU A 270 -6.65 -21.52 -2.53
C LEU A 270 -6.30 -20.70 -3.79
N ILE A 271 -7.18 -19.78 -4.22
CA ILE A 271 -6.99 -19.03 -5.47
C ILE A 271 -5.79 -18.11 -5.37
N CYS A 272 -5.68 -17.28 -4.32
CA CYS A 272 -4.57 -16.34 -4.19
C CYS A 272 -3.25 -17.06 -3.87
N GLY A 273 -3.28 -18.16 -3.10
CA GLY A 273 -2.11 -19.00 -2.84
C GLY A 273 -1.54 -19.66 -4.10
N ILE A 274 -2.40 -20.25 -4.93
CA ILE A 274 -2.02 -20.84 -6.23
C ILE A 274 -1.51 -19.75 -7.17
N VAL A 275 -2.25 -18.65 -7.37
CA VAL A 275 -1.87 -17.56 -8.28
C VAL A 275 -0.55 -16.91 -7.86
N ALA A 276 -0.32 -16.65 -6.57
CA ALA A 276 0.95 -16.12 -6.08
C ALA A 276 2.12 -17.08 -6.35
N THR A 277 1.90 -18.39 -6.16
CA THR A 277 2.93 -19.41 -6.36
C THR A 277 3.27 -19.59 -7.85
N VAL A 278 2.26 -19.69 -8.71
CA VAL A 278 2.42 -19.80 -10.17
C VAL A 278 3.10 -18.54 -10.74
N ARG A 279 2.62 -17.33 -10.38
CA ARG A 279 3.27 -16.08 -10.82
C ARG A 279 4.71 -15.96 -10.34
N ARG A 280 5.05 -16.42 -9.13
CA ARG A 280 6.44 -16.44 -8.64
C ARG A 280 7.32 -17.42 -9.44
N ILE A 281 6.82 -18.60 -9.78
CA ILE A 281 7.54 -19.58 -10.62
C ILE A 281 7.78 -19.01 -12.03
N LEU A 282 6.76 -18.39 -12.63
CA LEU A 282 6.87 -17.75 -13.94
C LEU A 282 7.83 -16.56 -13.92
N SER A 283 7.78 -15.71 -12.88
CA SER A 283 8.74 -14.60 -12.71
C SER A 283 10.18 -15.13 -12.60
N LYS A 284 10.44 -16.13 -11.73
CA LYS A 284 11.77 -16.77 -11.63
C LYS A 284 12.25 -17.39 -12.95
N LYS A 285 11.36 -17.98 -13.75
CA LYS A 285 11.70 -18.49 -15.10
C LYS A 285 12.07 -17.32 -16.04
N ARG A 286 11.29 -16.24 -16.04
CA ARG A 286 11.55 -15.04 -16.87
C ARG A 286 12.86 -14.34 -16.48
N GLU A 287 13.17 -14.25 -15.18
CA GLU A 287 14.46 -13.76 -14.68
C GLU A 287 15.62 -14.61 -15.21
N LYS A 288 15.56 -15.95 -15.09
CA LYS A 288 16.62 -16.83 -15.60
C LYS A 288 16.84 -16.68 -17.11
N VAL A 289 15.77 -16.66 -17.91
CA VAL A 289 15.86 -16.46 -19.37
C VAL A 289 16.42 -15.07 -19.71
N SER A 290 15.99 -14.01 -19.00
CA SER A 290 16.51 -12.66 -19.22
C SER A 290 17.96 -12.48 -18.78
N ARG A 291 18.42 -13.25 -17.78
CA ARG A 291 19.83 -13.25 -17.36
C ARG A 291 20.69 -13.96 -18.40
N ARG A 292 20.27 -15.16 -18.83
CA ARG A 292 20.93 -15.91 -19.91
C ARG A 292 21.05 -15.10 -21.20
N ARG A 293 19.99 -14.41 -21.63
CA ARG A 293 20.05 -13.51 -22.81
C ARG A 293 20.96 -12.29 -22.64
N ARG A 294 21.26 -11.85 -21.42
CA ARG A 294 22.27 -10.81 -21.16
C ARG A 294 23.68 -11.40 -21.18
N GLU A 295 23.87 -12.56 -20.55
CA GLU A 295 25.13 -13.32 -20.61
C GLU A 295 25.51 -13.62 -22.08
N GLU A 296 24.55 -14.08 -22.90
CA GLU A 296 24.70 -14.34 -24.33
C GLU A 296 24.97 -13.07 -25.17
N ARG A 297 24.37 -11.92 -24.81
CA ARG A 297 24.62 -10.64 -25.53
C ARG A 297 25.98 -10.04 -25.17
N ASN A 298 26.30 -9.97 -23.88
CA ASN A 298 27.58 -9.47 -23.40
C ASN A 298 28.76 -10.30 -23.96
N ALA A 299 28.64 -11.64 -23.99
CA ALA A 299 29.67 -12.51 -24.57
C ALA A 299 29.76 -12.44 -26.12
N ALA A 300 28.77 -11.84 -26.79
CA ALA A 300 28.84 -11.50 -28.21
C ALA A 300 29.49 -10.12 -28.42
N GLU A 301 29.20 -9.16 -27.54
CA GLU A 301 29.84 -7.84 -27.50
C GLU A 301 31.36 -7.97 -27.23
N GLU A 302 31.75 -8.72 -26.19
CA GLU A 302 33.17 -9.01 -25.86
C GLU A 302 33.93 -9.67 -27.03
N LYS A 303 33.28 -10.57 -27.77
CA LYS A 303 33.89 -11.20 -28.95
C LYS A 303 34.04 -10.24 -30.13
N ASN A 304 33.09 -9.34 -30.32
CA ASN A 304 33.09 -8.38 -31.41
C ASN A 304 34.06 -7.22 -31.18
N ASP A 305 34.26 -6.80 -29.92
CA ASP A 305 35.35 -5.89 -29.56
C ASP A 305 36.71 -6.60 -29.60
N GLY A 306 36.79 -7.87 -29.21
CA GLY A 306 37.98 -8.70 -29.37
C GLY A 306 38.44 -8.83 -30.83
N SER A 307 37.54 -9.17 -31.75
CA SER A 307 37.88 -9.24 -33.17
C SER A 307 38.20 -7.86 -33.75
N ARG A 308 37.53 -6.78 -33.31
CA ARG A 308 37.90 -5.41 -33.71
C ARG A 308 39.30 -5.02 -33.23
N LEU A 309 39.76 -5.52 -32.09
CA LEU A 309 41.14 -5.34 -31.61
C LEU A 309 42.14 -6.13 -32.46
N GLU A 310 41.82 -7.36 -32.86
CA GLU A 310 42.64 -8.14 -33.82
C GLU A 310 42.69 -7.46 -35.20
N ASP A 311 41.56 -6.96 -35.71
CA ASP A 311 41.46 -6.20 -36.97
C ASP A 311 42.31 -4.91 -36.92
N ILE A 312 42.30 -4.18 -35.80
CA ILE A 312 43.11 -2.97 -35.60
C ILE A 312 44.61 -3.30 -35.57
N HIS A 313 45.02 -4.35 -34.86
CA HIS A 313 46.43 -4.75 -34.80
C HIS A 313 46.93 -5.23 -36.18
N ASN A 314 46.06 -5.85 -36.97
CA ASN A 314 46.37 -6.21 -38.36
C ASN A 314 46.36 -4.99 -39.32
N PHE A 315 45.83 -3.83 -38.89
CA PHE A 315 45.89 -2.58 -39.65
C PHE A 315 47.23 -1.83 -39.42
N GLU A 316 47.88 -2.00 -38.27
CA GLU A 316 49.26 -1.50 -38.05
C GLU A 316 50.28 -2.17 -38.98
N ASN A 317 50.05 -3.44 -39.36
CA ASN A 317 50.85 -4.16 -40.36
C ASN A 317 50.94 -3.44 -41.73
N VAL A 318 49.91 -2.67 -42.10
CA VAL A 318 49.89 -1.86 -43.34
C VAL A 318 50.96 -0.75 -43.30
N GLN A 319 51.35 -0.31 -42.10
CA GLN A 319 52.38 0.69 -41.89
C GLN A 319 53.80 0.13 -42.10
N ASP A 320 53.98 -1.18 -41.91
CA ASP A 320 55.20 -1.90 -42.29
C ASP A 320 55.26 -2.12 -43.82
N GLU A 321 54.17 -2.56 -44.47
CA GLU A 321 54.12 -2.68 -45.94
C GLU A 321 54.42 -1.34 -46.65
N PHE A 322 53.88 -0.23 -46.15
CA PHE A 322 54.19 1.11 -46.69
C PHE A 322 55.65 1.53 -46.49
N ARG A 323 56.33 1.06 -45.44
CA ARG A 323 57.75 1.35 -45.22
C ARG A 323 58.63 0.59 -46.22
N ASP A 324 58.32 -0.67 -46.49
CA ASP A 324 59.09 -1.48 -47.43
C ASP A 324 58.96 -0.93 -48.87
N ILE A 325 57.76 -0.47 -49.26
CA ILE A 325 57.54 0.26 -50.53
C ILE A 325 58.35 1.57 -50.59
N LEU A 326 58.44 2.31 -49.48
CA LEU A 326 59.26 3.52 -49.38
C LEU A 326 60.77 3.22 -49.48
N GLU A 327 61.25 2.10 -48.93
CA GLU A 327 62.65 1.70 -49.12
C GLU A 327 62.94 1.21 -50.55
N GLU A 328 62.02 0.53 -51.24
CA GLU A 328 62.19 0.21 -52.66
C GLU A 328 62.27 1.47 -53.53
N LEU A 329 61.42 2.48 -53.26
CA LEU A 329 61.45 3.77 -53.94
C LEU A 329 62.76 4.56 -53.67
N ASP A 330 63.27 4.53 -52.44
CA ASP A 330 64.55 5.16 -52.08
C ASP A 330 65.76 4.43 -52.71
N ARG A 331 65.73 3.09 -52.80
CA ARG A 331 66.75 2.31 -53.53
C ARG A 331 66.72 2.61 -55.03
N ALA A 332 65.53 2.66 -55.65
CA ALA A 332 65.37 3.02 -57.05
C ALA A 332 65.82 4.47 -57.32
N GLY A 333 65.45 5.42 -56.45
CA GLY A 333 65.90 6.81 -56.52
C GLY A 333 67.43 6.95 -56.42
N LYS A 334 68.08 6.16 -55.57
CA LYS A 334 69.55 6.14 -55.45
C LYS A 334 70.25 5.55 -56.67
N MET A 335 69.72 4.50 -57.28
CA MET A 335 70.24 4.00 -58.57
C MET A 335 70.14 5.07 -59.68
N VAL A 336 69.02 5.81 -59.74
CA VAL A 336 68.86 6.92 -60.70
C VAL A 336 69.78 8.12 -60.37
N ALA A 337 70.10 8.36 -59.09
CA ALA A 337 71.02 9.42 -58.69
C ALA A 337 72.48 9.14 -59.08
N GLU A 338 72.96 7.90 -58.88
CA GLU A 338 74.32 7.52 -59.29
C GLU A 338 74.50 7.58 -60.81
N GLU A 339 73.47 7.25 -61.60
CA GLU A 339 73.52 7.33 -63.08
C GLU A 339 73.54 8.78 -63.61
N ASN A 340 73.11 9.78 -62.84
CA ASN A 340 73.04 11.19 -63.27
C ASN A 340 74.22 12.06 -62.78
N THR A 341 75.17 11.53 -62.02
CA THR A 341 76.27 12.33 -61.41
C THR A 341 77.49 12.53 -62.33
N GLU A 342 77.36 12.27 -63.64
CA GLU A 342 78.41 12.53 -64.66
C GLU A 342 78.04 13.58 -65.74
N SER A 343 76.93 14.33 -65.60
CA SER A 343 76.56 15.33 -66.63
C SER A 343 76.14 16.72 -66.14
N ASN A 344 76.81 17.73 -66.71
CA ASN A 344 76.51 19.17 -66.76
C ASN A 344 76.51 20.00 -65.46
N GLU A 345 77.65 20.65 -65.21
CA GLU A 345 77.64 22.06 -64.81
C GLU A 345 77.16 22.93 -66.00
N SER A 346 76.18 23.83 -65.83
CA SER A 346 76.10 25.11 -66.57
C SER A 346 74.96 26.06 -66.13
N GLU A 347 75.35 27.25 -65.68
CA GLU A 347 74.65 28.55 -65.84
C GLU A 347 73.28 28.80 -65.16
N ASP A 348 72.84 30.08 -65.24
CA ASP A 348 72.02 30.79 -64.25
C ASP A 348 71.00 31.75 -64.90
N SER A 349 70.05 32.22 -64.09
CA SER A 349 69.29 33.46 -64.20
C SER A 349 67.88 33.48 -64.88
N LYS A 350 66.86 33.62 -64.01
CA LYS A 350 65.96 34.81 -63.93
C LYS A 350 64.92 35.06 -65.05
N SER A 351 63.61 35.06 -64.71
CA SER A 351 62.67 36.24 -64.80
C SER A 351 61.15 35.91 -64.68
N ALA A 352 60.38 36.88 -64.12
CA ALA A 352 58.93 37.19 -64.27
C ALA A 352 57.83 36.15 -63.87
N GLU A 353 56.79 36.43 -63.05
CA GLU A 353 55.66 37.39 -63.19
C GLU A 353 54.74 37.13 -64.42
N THR A 354 53.39 37.06 -64.36
CA THR A 354 52.39 37.14 -63.25
C THR A 354 51.01 36.58 -63.71
N ALA A 355 50.08 36.32 -62.77
CA ALA A 355 48.60 36.30 -62.95
C ALA A 355 48.00 35.17 -63.87
N GLU A 356 46.74 34.70 -63.76
CA GLU A 356 45.59 34.81 -62.82
C GLU A 356 44.62 33.61 -63.13
N THR A 357 43.41 33.36 -62.61
CA THR A 357 42.41 34.05 -61.76
C THR A 357 41.45 32.99 -61.12
N THR A 358 40.75 33.30 -60.01
CA THR A 358 39.42 32.75 -59.55
C THR A 358 39.22 31.22 -59.35
N GLU A 359 38.41 30.68 -58.43
CA GLU A 359 37.54 31.12 -57.31
C GLU A 359 37.46 29.88 -56.35
N THR A 360 37.60 29.94 -55.01
CA THR A 360 36.61 30.32 -53.95
C THR A 360 35.21 29.68 -54.11
N GLU A 361 34.46 29.29 -53.07
CA GLU A 361 34.56 29.38 -51.59
C GLU A 361 33.82 28.13 -50.98
N VAL A 362 33.47 27.90 -49.70
CA VAL A 362 33.31 28.63 -48.41
C VAL A 362 33.45 27.55 -47.28
N SER A 363 34.10 27.71 -46.11
CA SER A 363 33.76 28.50 -44.90
C SER A 363 32.54 27.97 -44.08
N GLU A 364 32.42 28.08 -42.75
CA GLU A 364 33.33 28.56 -41.69
C GLU A 364 32.94 28.08 -40.27
N SER A 365 33.78 28.42 -39.29
CA SER A 365 33.54 28.37 -37.85
C SER A 365 33.64 29.76 -37.21
N VAL A 366 32.78 30.12 -36.25
CA VAL A 366 32.93 31.31 -35.38
C VAL A 366 32.47 30.97 -33.95
N GLU A 367 33.13 31.54 -32.94
CA GLU A 367 32.85 31.39 -31.50
C GLU A 367 32.33 32.71 -30.85
N ASP A 368 32.24 32.70 -29.51
CA ASP A 368 32.33 33.81 -28.55
C ASP A 368 31.09 34.53 -27.98
N ALA A 369 31.17 34.73 -26.64
CA ALA A 369 30.70 35.81 -25.75
C ALA A 369 29.21 36.28 -25.78
N GLU A 370 28.63 36.92 -24.74
CA GLU A 370 29.19 37.51 -23.51
C GLU A 370 28.26 37.28 -22.27
N ALA A 371 28.22 38.18 -21.27
CA ALA A 371 27.85 37.83 -19.89
C ALA A 371 26.78 38.71 -19.18
N ALA A 372 26.27 38.14 -18.08
CA ALA A 372 25.72 38.76 -16.86
C ALA A 372 24.52 39.74 -16.91
N GLU A 373 23.43 39.40 -16.19
CA GLU A 373 22.97 40.17 -15.01
C GLU A 373 21.92 39.42 -14.15
N ALA A 374 21.65 39.93 -12.94
CA ALA A 374 20.56 39.54 -12.03
C ALA A 374 20.22 40.73 -11.11
N PRO A 375 18.99 40.84 -10.55
CA PRO A 375 18.80 40.33 -9.18
C PRO A 375 17.38 39.82 -8.87
N ALA A 376 17.12 39.51 -7.59
CA ALA A 376 15.87 38.97 -7.06
C ALA A 376 14.93 40.03 -6.45
N SER A 377 13.72 39.60 -6.06
CA SER A 377 12.89 40.25 -5.04
C SER A 377 12.33 39.19 -4.06
N ALA A 378 11.99 39.60 -2.83
CA ALA A 378 11.76 38.70 -1.70
C ALA A 378 10.56 39.12 -0.82
N GLU A 379 10.27 38.32 0.21
CA GLU A 379 9.16 38.50 1.16
C GLU A 379 9.42 39.59 2.22
N THR A 380 8.36 40.33 2.60
CA THR A 380 8.16 40.97 3.92
C THR A 380 6.64 40.96 4.19
N VAL A 381 6.08 40.43 5.28
CA VAL A 381 6.24 40.67 6.75
C VAL A 381 5.19 41.65 7.31
N GLU A 382 4.78 41.40 8.57
CA GLU A 382 3.57 41.87 9.26
C GLU A 382 3.60 43.33 9.76
N SER A 383 2.45 43.84 10.23
CA SER A 383 2.37 44.60 11.50
C SER A 383 0.91 44.75 12.01
N GLU A 384 0.76 44.86 13.33
CA GLU A 384 -0.52 45.06 14.06
C GLU A 384 -0.84 46.55 14.29
N ASN A 385 -2.08 46.88 14.72
CA ASN A 385 -2.31 47.50 16.04
C ASN A 385 -3.78 47.48 16.55
N LYS A 386 -3.94 47.83 17.85
CA LYS A 386 -5.16 47.96 18.69
C LYS A 386 -5.98 49.25 18.37
N GLY A 387 -7.19 49.50 18.88
CA GLY A 387 -8.08 48.83 19.87
C GLY A 387 -9.46 49.55 19.88
N THR A 388 -10.23 49.80 20.96
CA THR A 388 -10.15 49.50 22.42
C THR A 388 -11.54 49.79 23.07
N GLU A 389 -11.90 49.14 24.20
CA GLU A 389 -13.01 49.47 25.16
C GLU A 389 -14.50 49.46 24.68
N GLY A 390 -15.51 49.18 25.52
CA GLY A 390 -15.55 48.70 26.92
C GLY A 390 -16.98 48.74 27.55
N SER A 391 -17.24 47.96 28.64
CA SER A 391 -18.41 47.97 29.59
C SER A 391 -19.87 47.90 29.05
N ALA A 392 -20.92 47.45 29.76
CA ALA A 392 -21.22 46.59 30.95
C ALA A 392 -22.77 46.32 30.93
N GLU A 393 -23.57 45.84 31.90
CA GLU A 393 -23.45 45.42 33.32
C GLU A 393 -24.71 44.60 33.75
N SER A 394 -24.64 43.71 34.75
CA SER A 394 -25.77 43.07 35.49
C SER A 394 -26.74 42.15 34.67
N ALA A 395 -27.65 41.33 35.22
CA ALA A 395 -28.16 41.14 36.60
C ALA A 395 -28.57 39.67 36.92
N GLU A 396 -29.11 39.41 38.13
CA GLU A 396 -29.41 38.08 38.72
C GLU A 396 -30.78 37.47 38.31
N ALA A 397 -30.97 36.14 38.53
CA ALA A 397 -32.20 35.53 39.13
C ALA A 397 -32.18 33.97 39.24
N GLU A 398 -32.00 33.46 40.46
CA GLU A 398 -32.77 32.35 41.09
C GLU A 398 -33.55 32.98 42.28
N PRO A 399 -34.55 32.35 42.96
CA PRO A 399 -35.02 30.95 42.99
C PRO A 399 -36.47 30.84 42.41
N GLU A 400 -37.44 29.96 42.71
CA GLU A 400 -37.75 28.92 43.72
C GLU A 400 -38.26 27.62 43.02
N ALA A 401 -38.14 26.39 43.53
CA ALA A 401 -38.56 25.77 44.81
C ALA A 401 -40.09 25.68 45.03
N GLY A 402 -40.65 24.46 45.07
CA GLY A 402 -42.08 24.19 45.31
C GLY A 402 -42.54 22.78 44.89
N PRO A 403 -43.36 22.05 45.68
CA PRO A 403 -43.77 20.66 45.39
C PRO A 403 -45.28 20.45 45.11
N ASP A 404 -45.60 19.32 44.46
CA ASP A 404 -46.78 18.44 44.66
C ASP A 404 -46.45 17.15 43.83
N ASP A 405 -46.50 15.90 44.30
CA ASP A 405 -47.53 15.07 44.98
C ASP A 405 -48.53 14.37 44.04
N ARG A 406 -48.93 13.15 44.46
CA ARG A 406 -49.89 12.19 43.87
C ARG A 406 -49.34 11.33 42.71
N GLU A 407 -49.28 10.00 42.81
CA GLU A 407 -50.30 8.96 43.13
C GLU A 407 -51.09 8.46 41.90
N ASP A 408 -51.00 7.14 41.70
CA ASP A 408 -51.98 6.18 41.18
C ASP A 408 -52.94 6.56 40.02
N VAL A 409 -52.75 5.91 38.87
CA VAL A 409 -53.63 4.83 38.33
C VAL A 409 -53.01 4.18 37.08
#